data_AF-A0A967LX48-F1
#
_entry.id   AF-A0A967LX48-F1
#
_cell.length_a   1.000
_cell.length_b   1.000
_cell.length_c   1.000
_cell.angle_alpha   90.00
_cell.angle_beta   90.00
_cell.angle_gamma   90.00
#
_symmetry.space_group_name_H-M   'P 1'
#
loop_
_entity.id
_entity.type
_entity.pdbx_description
1 polymer ?
#
loop_
_entity_poly.entity_id
_entity_poly.type
_entity_poly.pdbx_seq_one_letter_code
_entity_poly.pdbx_strand_id
1 'polypeptide(L)'
;SEIARRGIRAAIDACAAMGIPVTMIGTFEASTVRNRHDLDTLVETYRWACDLAGERGLTVAAENTLSVETTLELFDRVDRSNLKLYFDSQNYYLQSGAHTPD
;
A
#
# COMPACT_ATOMS: atom_id res chain seq x y z
N SER A 1 -6.17 -9.23 -7.55
CA SER A 1 -7.42 -9.86 -8.03
C SER A 1 -8.45 -8.79 -8.40
N GLU A 2 -9.49 -9.13 -9.16
CA GLU A 2 -10.58 -8.20 -9.48
C GLU A 2 -11.31 -7.69 -8.22
N ILE A 3 -11.54 -8.59 -7.25
CA ILE A 3 -12.17 -8.27 -5.96
C ILE A 3 -11.37 -7.19 -5.22
N ALA A 4 -10.04 -7.36 -5.11
CA ALA A 4 -9.18 -6.37 -4.45
C ALA A 4 -9.24 -5.00 -5.13
N ARG A 5 -9.17 -4.95 -6.48
CA ARG A 5 -9.27 -3.70 -7.23
C ARG A 5 -10.63 -3.02 -7.04
N ARG A 6 -11.73 -3.78 -7.00
CA ARG A 6 -13.05 -3.22 -6.72
C ARG A 6 -13.12 -2.61 -5.32
N GLY A 7 -12.56 -3.29 -4.31
CA GLY A 7 -12.48 -2.77 -2.94
C GLY A 7 -11.67 -1.46 -2.85
N ILE A 8 -10.48 -1.42 -3.46
CA ILE A 8 -9.63 -0.22 -3.49
C ILE A 8 -10.33 0.95 -4.18
N ARG A 9 -10.99 0.72 -5.33
CA ARG A 9 -11.77 1.76 -6.01
C ARG A 9 -12.88 2.31 -5.12
N ALA A 10 -13.65 1.43 -4.48
CA ALA A 10 -14.73 1.85 -3.58
C ALA A 10 -14.20 2.67 -2.40
N ALA A 11 -13.03 2.30 -1.85
CA ALA A 11 -12.38 3.08 -0.78
C ALA A 11 -11.95 4.47 -1.26
N ILE A 12 -11.32 4.56 -2.44
CA ILE A 12 -10.93 5.84 -3.06
C ILE A 12 -12.15 6.74 -3.32
N ASP A 13 -13.22 6.17 -3.89
CA ASP A 13 -14.46 6.89 -4.17
C ASP A 13 -15.12 7.40 -2.89
N ALA A 14 -15.14 6.56 -1.84
CA ALA A 14 -15.68 6.93 -0.54
C ALA A 14 -14.85 8.04 0.12
N CYS A 15 -13.52 7.93 0.14
CA CYS A 15 -12.63 8.96 0.67
C CYS A 15 -12.85 10.30 -0.06
N ALA A 16 -12.93 10.28 -1.39
CA ALA A 16 -13.19 11.49 -2.17
C ALA A 16 -14.57 12.11 -1.87
N ALA A 17 -15.62 11.28 -1.77
CA ALA A 17 -16.96 11.74 -1.42
C ALA A 17 -17.05 12.33 -0.01
N MET A 18 -16.26 11.82 0.93
CA MET A 18 -16.20 12.30 2.32
C MET A 18 -15.20 13.44 2.54
N GLY A 19 -14.40 13.81 1.53
CA GLY A 19 -13.33 14.80 1.68
C GLY A 19 -12.15 14.31 2.54
N ILE A 20 -11.94 12.99 2.63
CA ILE A 20 -10.81 12.39 3.32
C ILE A 20 -9.61 12.36 2.36
N PRO A 21 -8.46 12.96 2.71
CA PRO A 21 -7.34 13.15 1.78
C PRO A 21 -6.47 11.91 1.58
N VAL A 22 -6.73 10.82 2.32
CA VAL A 22 -5.92 9.61 2.33
C VAL A 22 -6.80 8.37 2.31
N THR A 23 -6.37 7.36 1.55
CA THR A 23 -6.91 6.00 1.62
C THR A 23 -5.80 5.04 2.02
N MET A 24 -6.10 4.07 2.85
CA MET A 24 -5.14 3.07 3.31
C MET A 24 -5.39 1.74 2.61
N ILE A 25 -4.32 1.10 2.13
CA ILE A 25 -4.39 -0.23 1.51
C ILE A 25 -3.53 -1.20 2.34
N GLY A 26 -4.21 -2.08 3.06
CA GLY A 26 -3.58 -3.16 3.81
C GLY A 26 -3.14 -4.30 2.90
N THR A 27 -1.88 -4.69 3.02
CA THR A 27 -1.26 -5.81 2.28
C THR A 27 -0.89 -6.91 3.25
N PHE A 28 -1.90 -7.69 3.66
CA PHE A 28 -1.78 -8.74 4.68
C PHE A 28 -2.43 -10.04 4.24
N GLU A 29 -2.22 -11.10 5.03
CA GLU A 29 -2.86 -12.41 4.89
C GLU A 29 -2.71 -13.02 3.48
N ALA A 30 -3.80 -13.05 2.71
CA ALA A 30 -3.82 -13.54 1.34
C ALA A 30 -3.01 -12.67 0.38
N SER A 31 -2.68 -11.43 0.77
CA SER A 31 -1.90 -10.48 -0.01
C SER A 31 -0.45 -10.34 0.48
N THR A 32 -0.04 -11.11 1.50
CA THR A 32 1.35 -11.08 2.01
C THR A 32 2.34 -11.38 0.89
N VAL A 33 3.38 -10.55 0.78
CA VAL A 33 4.47 -10.74 -0.16
C VAL A 33 5.38 -11.86 0.33
N ARG A 34 5.44 -12.97 -0.42
CA ARG A 34 6.27 -14.15 -0.07
C ARG A 34 7.40 -14.37 -1.06
N ASN A 35 7.29 -13.78 -2.25
CA ASN A 35 8.25 -13.95 -3.33
C ASN A 35 8.24 -12.73 -4.26
N ARG A 36 9.15 -12.75 -5.26
CA ARG A 36 9.30 -11.67 -6.24
C ARG A 36 8.02 -11.39 -7.05
N HIS A 37 7.28 -12.42 -7.43
CA HIS A 37 6.05 -12.27 -8.20
C HIS A 37 4.95 -11.57 -7.40
N ASP A 38 4.88 -11.83 -6.09
CA ASP A 38 3.94 -11.12 -5.20
C ASP A 38 4.31 -9.63 -5.12
N LEU A 39 5.61 -9.30 -5.01
CA LEU A 39 6.07 -7.92 -5.01
C LEU A 39 5.78 -7.22 -6.35
N ASP A 40 6.00 -7.90 -7.47
CA ASP A 40 5.68 -7.37 -8.80
C ASP A 40 4.18 -7.07 -8.93
N THR A 41 3.34 -7.98 -8.45
CA THR A 41 1.87 -7.80 -8.40
C THR A 41 1.47 -6.63 -7.50
N LEU A 42 2.16 -6.47 -6.37
CA LEU A 42 1.92 -5.39 -5.43
C LEU A 42 2.28 -4.03 -6.03
N VAL A 43 3.43 -3.92 -6.71
CA VAL A 43 3.86 -2.72 -7.44
C VAL A 43 2.80 -2.30 -8.45
N GLU A 44 2.32 -3.23 -9.28
CA GLU A 44 1.29 -2.92 -10.27
C GLU A 44 -0.05 -2.53 -9.63
N THR A 45 -0.37 -3.10 -8.47
CA THR A 45 -1.58 -2.73 -7.72
C THR A 45 -1.47 -1.31 -7.15
N TYR A 46 -0.33 -0.94 -6.56
CA TYR A 46 -0.13 0.40 -6.05
C TYR A 46 -0.01 1.45 -7.13
N ARG A 47 0.64 1.17 -8.28
CA ARG A 47 0.65 2.08 -9.44
C ARG A 47 -0.75 2.44 -9.87
N TRP A 48 -1.57 1.42 -10.12
CA TRP A 48 -2.98 1.58 -10.50
C TRP A 48 -3.78 2.34 -9.43
N ALA A 49 -3.60 2.02 -8.16
CA ALA A 49 -4.29 2.70 -7.07
C ALA A 49 -3.87 4.16 -6.92
N CYS A 50 -2.58 4.46 -7.05
CA CYS A 50 -2.02 5.81 -6.98
C CYS A 50 -2.47 6.67 -8.16
N ASP A 51 -2.51 6.13 -9.38
CA ASP A 51 -3.02 6.83 -10.56
C ASP A 51 -4.50 7.20 -10.34
N LEU A 52 -5.31 6.23 -9.90
CA LEU A 52 -6.73 6.43 -9.61
C LEU A 52 -6.98 7.43 -8.45
N ALA A 53 -6.20 7.35 -7.38
CA ALA A 53 -6.29 8.27 -6.24
C ALA A 53 -5.79 9.69 -6.62
N GLY A 54 -4.76 9.77 -7.46
CA GLY A 54 -4.15 11.01 -7.92
C GLY A 54 -5.12 11.89 -8.70
N GLU A 55 -5.97 11.30 -9.54
CA GLU A 55 -7.07 12.02 -10.23
C GLU A 55 -8.01 12.76 -9.28
N ARG A 56 -8.07 12.32 -8.01
CA ARG A 56 -8.93 12.89 -6.96
C ARG A 56 -8.14 13.70 -5.92
N GLY A 57 -6.83 13.85 -6.10
CA GLY A 57 -5.94 14.53 -5.14
C GLY A 57 -5.69 13.75 -3.85
N LEU A 58 -5.86 12.42 -3.86
CA LEU A 58 -5.71 11.58 -2.67
C LEU A 58 -4.31 10.96 -2.57
N THR A 59 -3.87 10.78 -1.32
CA THR A 59 -2.72 9.94 -0.95
C THR A 59 -3.15 8.49 -0.78
N VAL A 60 -2.34 7.56 -1.29
CA VAL A 60 -2.43 6.14 -0.97
C VAL A 60 -1.41 5.81 0.11
N ALA A 61 -1.88 5.33 1.25
CA ALA A 61 -1.05 4.88 2.35
C ALA A 61 -0.94 3.35 2.32
N ALA A 62 0.26 2.85 2.01
CA ALA A 62 0.58 1.43 2.06
C ALA A 62 0.71 0.98 3.52
N GLU A 63 -0.02 -0.06 3.91
CA GLU A 63 0.11 -0.69 5.21
C GLU A 63 0.51 -2.14 5.01
N ASN A 64 1.66 -2.54 5.55
CA ASN A 64 2.26 -3.86 5.38
C ASN A 64 3.34 -4.10 6.44
N THR A 65 3.89 -5.31 6.50
CA THR A 65 4.99 -5.71 7.39
C THR A 65 6.29 -6.01 6.64
N LEU A 66 6.52 -5.35 5.50
CA LEU A 66 7.72 -5.53 4.69
C LEU A 66 8.96 -5.03 5.44
N SER A 67 10.15 -5.57 5.13
CA SER A 67 11.40 -4.99 5.63
C SER A 67 11.59 -3.55 5.11
N VAL A 68 12.48 -2.78 5.75
CA VAL A 68 12.83 -1.44 5.28
C VAL A 68 13.32 -1.47 3.83
N GLU A 69 14.20 -2.40 3.49
CA GLU A 69 14.77 -2.55 2.14
C GLU A 69 13.68 -2.86 1.11
N THR A 70 12.76 -3.76 1.46
CA THR A 70 11.67 -4.16 0.56
C THR A 70 10.64 -3.03 0.41
N THR A 71 10.42 -2.24 1.46
CA THR A 71 9.57 -1.04 1.40
C THR A 71 10.19 0.04 0.51
N LEU A 72 11.50 0.28 0.62
CA LEU A 72 12.22 1.21 -0.25
C LEU A 72 12.18 0.74 -1.71
N GLU A 73 12.39 -0.55 -1.98
CA GLU A 73 12.25 -1.14 -3.31
C GLU A 73 10.81 -0.95 -3.84
N LEU A 74 9.79 -1.20 -3.03
CA LEU A 74 8.40 -0.99 -3.42
C LEU A 74 8.16 0.47 -3.85
N PHE A 75 8.67 1.45 -3.10
CA PHE A 75 8.44 2.86 -3.37
C PHE A 75 9.16 3.32 -4.63
N ASP A 76 10.41 2.93 -4.80
CA ASP A 76 11.21 3.19 -6.00
C ASP A 76 10.52 2.60 -7.24
N ARG A 77 10.04 1.36 -7.14
CA ARG A 77 9.37 0.70 -8.26
C ARG A 77 8.00 1.26 -8.57
N VAL A 78 7.21 1.65 -7.56
CA VAL A 78 5.90 2.27 -7.80
C VAL A 78 6.06 3.63 -8.46
N ASP A 79 7.05 4.41 -8.04
CA ASP A 79 7.38 5.73 -8.60
C ASP A 79 6.15 6.66 -8.69
N ARG A 80 5.49 6.86 -7.56
CA ARG A 80 4.35 7.78 -7.42
C ARG A 80 4.49 8.61 -6.16
N SER A 81 4.44 9.93 -6.31
CA SER A 81 4.64 10.88 -5.20
C SER A 81 3.54 10.82 -4.14
N ASN A 82 2.34 10.34 -4.52
CA ASN A 82 1.19 10.16 -3.64
C ASN A 82 1.14 8.77 -2.98
N LEU A 83 2.17 7.93 -3.13
CA LEU A 83 2.36 6.75 -2.27
C LEU A 83 3.10 7.17 -0.99
N LYS A 84 2.57 6.76 0.16
CA LYS A 84 3.18 6.92 1.49
C LYS A 84 3.08 5.63 2.29
N LEU A 85 3.86 5.51 3.36
CA LEU A 85 3.80 4.37 4.28
C LEU A 85 2.89 4.74 5.45
N TYR A 86 1.88 3.92 5.73
CA TYR A 86 1.19 3.93 7.02
C TYR A 86 1.94 3.01 7.96
N PHE A 87 2.87 3.57 8.72
CA PHE A 87 3.70 2.81 9.64
C PHE A 87 2.96 2.53 10.95
N ASP A 88 2.30 1.37 11.02
CA ASP A 88 1.73 0.87 12.27
C ASP A 88 2.83 0.18 13.10
N SER A 89 3.30 0.86 14.15
CA SER A 89 4.38 0.34 15.00
C SER A 89 4.04 -0.99 15.69
N GLN A 90 2.76 -1.28 15.96
CA GLN A 90 2.36 -2.56 16.53
C GLN A 90 2.46 -3.69 15.52
N ASN A 91 2.04 -3.48 14.26
CA ASN A 91 2.12 -4.54 13.25
C ASN A 91 3.57 -4.98 13.00
N TYR A 92 4.52 -4.04 12.96
CA TYR A 92 5.93 -4.36 12.81
C TYR A 92 6.49 -5.11 14.02
N TYR A 93 6.14 -4.66 15.24
CA TYR A 93 6.60 -5.27 16.49
C TYR A 93 5.98 -6.66 16.76
N LEU A 94 4.69 -6.84 16.47
CA LEU A 94 3.93 -8.04 16.83
C LEU A 94 3.90 -9.11 15.74
N GLN A 95 3.93 -8.74 14.46
CA GLN A 95 3.67 -9.70 13.37
C GLN A 95 4.90 -10.09 12.55
N SER A 96 5.97 -9.29 12.50
CA SER A 96 6.97 -9.49 11.44
C SER A 96 8.27 -10.17 11.89
N GLY A 97 8.73 -9.96 13.12
CA GLY A 97 10.13 -10.28 13.46
C GLY A 97 11.16 -9.62 12.51
N ALA A 98 10.71 -8.71 11.64
CA ALA A 98 11.52 -8.02 10.65
C ALA A 98 12.15 -6.81 11.33
N HIS A 99 13.43 -6.60 11.03
CA HIS A 99 14.25 -5.57 11.65
C HIS A 99 13.71 -4.16 11.33
N THR A 100 13.25 -3.45 12.36
CA THR A 100 13.17 -2.00 12.37
C THR A 100 14.49 -1.47 12.96
N PRO A 101 15.27 -0.64 12.23
CA PRO A 101 16.49 -0.06 12.79
C PRO A 101 16.20 0.77 14.04
N ASP A 102 17.12 0.75 15.00
CA ASP A 102 17.13 1.62 16.19
C ASP A 102 17.25 3.11 15.81
#